data_AF-A0A7W5Y508-F1
#
_entry.id   AF-A0A7W5Y508-F1
#
_cell.length_a   1.000
_cell.length_b   1.000
_cell.length_c   1.000
_cell.angle_alpha   90.00
_cell.angle_beta   90.00
_cell.angle_gamma   90.00
#
_symmetry.space_group_name_H-M   'P 1'
#
loop_
_entity.id
_entity.type
_entity.pdbx_description
1 polymer ?
#
loop_
_entity_poly.entity_id
_entity_poly.type
_entity_poly.pdbx_seq_one_letter_code
_entity_poly.pdbx_strand_id
1 'polypeptide(L)'
;MSQSTVPSSPRADKPFTKPRFTKAYSFALVTGAFFLFSWLGQFIFQMISFRNEQSEHGQEFAWVEYLPQFLASTLENWQSEFLQLIWQAAGLAALYYWGSSQSKESDERMEAKLDALLKDRGIDPGDLSHD
;
A
#
# COMPACT_ATOMS: atom_id res chain seq x y z
N MET A 1 61.36 3.76 21.19
CA MET A 1 59.98 4.13 20.84
C MET A 1 60.01 4.75 19.45
N SER A 2 59.70 3.99 18.40
CA SER A 2 59.56 4.52 17.03
C SER A 2 58.08 4.65 16.72
N GLN A 3 57.60 5.88 16.54
CA GLN A 3 56.25 6.15 16.07
C GLN A 3 56.23 6.11 14.54
N SER A 4 55.61 5.09 13.95
CA SER A 4 55.29 5.06 12.53
C SER A 4 54.03 5.90 12.28
N THR A 5 54.20 7.07 11.68
CA THR A 5 53.09 7.89 11.18
C THR A 5 52.60 7.32 9.86
N VAL A 6 51.39 6.74 9.84
CA VAL A 6 50.72 6.27 8.62
C VAL A 6 50.14 7.50 7.87
N PRO A 7 50.36 7.65 6.55
CA PRO A 7 49.77 8.75 5.79
C PRO A 7 48.27 8.48 5.55
N SER A 8 47.41 9.44 5.85
CA SER A 8 45.98 9.38 5.56
C SER A 8 45.72 9.71 4.09
N SER A 9 45.41 8.68 3.28
CA SER A 9 44.94 8.88 1.90
C SER A 9 43.57 9.56 1.87
N PRO A 10 43.34 10.55 0.98
CA PRO A 10 42.01 11.13 0.77
C PRO A 10 41.07 10.05 0.24
N ARG A 11 39.99 9.78 0.97
CA ARG A 11 38.95 8.86 0.52
C ARG A 11 38.21 9.53 -0.63
N ALA A 12 38.53 9.15 -1.86
CA ALA A 12 37.79 9.59 -3.04
C ALA A 12 36.32 9.15 -2.91
N ASP A 13 35.43 10.11 -2.75
CA ASP A 13 34.00 9.91 -2.77
C ASP A 13 33.55 9.60 -4.19
N LYS A 14 32.97 8.42 -4.39
CA LYS A 14 32.39 8.07 -5.69
C LYS A 14 31.15 8.94 -5.89
N PRO A 15 31.01 9.67 -7.02
CA PRO A 15 29.82 10.47 -7.26
C PRO A 15 28.60 9.56 -7.33
N PHE A 16 27.50 9.99 -6.70
CA PHE A 16 26.22 9.28 -6.77
C PHE A 16 25.70 9.26 -8.21
N THR A 17 25.89 8.15 -8.92
CA THR A 17 25.34 7.95 -10.26
C THR A 17 23.84 7.69 -10.15
N LYS A 18 23.01 8.57 -10.74
CA LYS A 18 21.55 8.35 -10.79
C LYS A 18 21.25 7.00 -11.48
N PRO A 19 20.38 6.15 -10.89
CA PRO A 19 20.04 4.87 -11.49
C PRO A 19 19.38 5.09 -12.87
N ARG A 20 19.66 4.20 -13.83
CA ARG A 20 18.97 4.21 -15.14
C ARG A 20 17.47 4.12 -14.91
N PHE A 21 16.68 4.87 -15.69
CA PHE A 21 15.21 4.91 -15.62
C PHE A 21 14.59 3.51 -15.56
N THR A 22 15.10 2.56 -16.34
CA THR A 22 14.64 1.17 -16.32
C THR A 22 14.83 0.44 -14.99
N LYS A 23 15.87 0.76 -14.21
CA LYS A 23 16.06 0.24 -12.84
C LYS A 23 15.26 1.03 -11.81
N ALA A 24 15.09 2.33 -12.02
CA ALA A 24 14.30 3.18 -11.13
C ALA A 24 12.79 2.85 -11.19
N TYR A 25 12.29 2.44 -12.36
CA TYR A 25 10.87 2.14 -12.61
C TYR A 25 10.64 0.67 -12.98
N SER A 26 11.57 -0.24 -12.67
CA SER A 26 11.47 -1.65 -13.07
C SER A 26 10.20 -2.31 -12.55
N PHE A 27 9.82 -2.01 -11.30
CA PHE A 27 8.60 -2.53 -10.69
C PHE A 27 7.35 -2.09 -11.47
N ALA A 28 7.22 -0.78 -11.77
CA ALA A 28 6.11 -0.25 -12.54
C ALA A 28 6.05 -0.82 -13.96
N LEU A 29 7.20 -1.02 -14.61
CA LEU A 29 7.26 -1.62 -15.94
C LEU A 29 6.82 -3.09 -15.94
N VAL A 30 7.30 -3.89 -15.00
CA VAL A 30 6.95 -5.31 -14.89
C VAL A 30 5.47 -5.45 -14.55
N THR A 31 4.98 -4.72 -13.55
CA THR A 31 3.55 -4.74 -13.18
C THR A 31 2.67 -4.22 -14.32
N GLY A 32 3.08 -3.17 -15.01
CA GLY A 32 2.38 -2.65 -16.19
C GLY A 32 2.32 -3.68 -17.32
N ALA A 33 3.39 -4.44 -17.56
CA ALA A 33 3.39 -5.51 -18.55
C ALA A 33 2.42 -6.64 -18.18
N PHE A 34 2.42 -7.10 -16.93
CA PHE A 34 1.45 -8.09 -16.45
C PHE A 34 0.01 -7.58 -16.54
N PHE A 35 -0.22 -6.33 -16.20
CA PHE A 35 -1.53 -5.68 -16.31
C PHE A 35 -2.02 -5.64 -17.76
N LEU A 36 -1.18 -5.20 -18.71
CA LEU A 36 -1.56 -5.17 -20.12
C LEU A 36 -1.82 -6.58 -20.67
N PHE A 37 -1.00 -7.55 -20.26
CA PHE A 37 -1.20 -8.95 -20.65
C PHE A 37 -2.53 -9.50 -20.13
N SER A 38 -2.87 -9.28 -18.86
CA SER A 38 -4.14 -9.74 -18.29
C SER A 38 -5.33 -9.01 -18.89
N TRP A 39 -5.23 -7.69 -19.11
CA TRP A 39 -6.28 -6.88 -19.71
C TRP A 39 -6.55 -7.28 -21.17
N LEU A 40 -5.50 -7.59 -21.94
CA LEU A 40 -5.66 -8.14 -23.29
C LEU A 40 -6.28 -9.53 -23.27
N GLY A 41 -5.92 -10.36 -22.29
CA GLY A 41 -6.58 -11.64 -22.05
C GLY A 41 -8.08 -11.45 -21.83
N GLN A 42 -8.47 -10.59 -20.90
CA GLN A 42 -9.87 -10.25 -20.63
C GLN A 42 -10.60 -9.78 -21.90
N PHE A 43 -9.98 -8.89 -22.68
CA PHE A 43 -10.52 -8.43 -23.96
C PHE A 43 -10.77 -9.60 -24.92
N ILE A 44 -9.81 -10.51 -25.10
CA ILE A 44 -10.00 -11.65 -26.02
C ILE A 44 -11.10 -12.59 -25.53
N PHE A 45 -11.13 -12.92 -24.23
CA PHE A 45 -12.15 -13.81 -23.68
C PHE A 45 -13.56 -13.21 -23.75
N GLN A 46 -13.73 -11.92 -23.45
CA GLN A 46 -15.02 -11.25 -23.61
C GLN A 46 -15.45 -11.18 -25.07
N MET A 47 -14.52 -10.90 -25.99
CA MET A 47 -14.80 -10.89 -27.42
C MET A 47 -15.28 -12.27 -27.92
N ILE A 48 -14.69 -13.35 -27.42
CA ILE A 48 -15.12 -14.72 -27.73
C ILE A 48 -16.53 -14.98 -27.20
N SER A 49 -16.82 -14.61 -25.94
CA SER A 49 -18.17 -14.75 -25.35
C SER A 49 -19.21 -13.98 -26.15
N PHE A 50 -18.94 -12.71 -26.43
CA PHE A 50 -19.82 -11.85 -27.20
C PHE A 50 -20.08 -12.40 -28.60
N ARG A 51 -19.04 -12.90 -29.28
CA ARG A 51 -19.21 -13.51 -30.61
C ARG A 51 -20.06 -14.77 -30.58
N ASN A 52 -19.92 -15.59 -29.53
CA ASN A 52 -20.73 -16.79 -29.36
C ASN A 52 -22.21 -16.40 -29.12
N GLU A 53 -22.47 -15.43 -28.25
CA GLU A 53 -23.82 -14.91 -27.99
C GLU A 53 -24.46 -14.37 -29.29
N GLN A 54 -23.75 -13.57 -30.07
CA GLN A 54 -24.27 -13.07 -31.34
C GLN A 54 -24.57 -14.20 -32.33
N SER A 55 -23.71 -15.22 -32.38
CA SER A 55 -23.93 -16.39 -33.24
C SER A 55 -25.17 -17.19 -32.85
N GLU A 56 -25.44 -17.33 -31.54
CA GLU A 56 -26.66 -17.98 -31.02
C GLU A 56 -27.93 -17.20 -31.37
N HIS A 57 -27.83 -15.87 -31.45
CA HIS A 57 -28.94 -14.99 -31.85
C HIS A 57 -29.03 -14.76 -33.38
N GLY A 58 -28.16 -15.38 -34.18
CA GLY A 58 -28.10 -15.20 -35.63
C GLY A 58 -27.66 -13.80 -36.06
N GLN A 59 -26.95 -13.08 -35.20
CA GLN A 59 -26.41 -11.75 -35.44
C GLN A 59 -24.93 -11.80 -35.86
N GLU A 60 -24.50 -10.80 -36.63
CA GLU A 60 -23.08 -10.63 -36.95
C GLU A 60 -22.35 -9.87 -35.85
N PHE A 61 -21.04 -10.10 -35.74
CA PHE A 61 -20.23 -9.41 -34.74
C PHE A 61 -20.13 -7.90 -35.05
N ALA A 62 -20.54 -7.06 -34.10
CA ALA A 62 -20.52 -5.61 -34.23
C ALA A 62 -19.57 -4.96 -33.20
N TRP A 63 -18.50 -4.32 -33.68
CA TRP A 63 -17.53 -3.59 -32.84
C TRP A 63 -18.17 -2.47 -32.02
N VAL A 64 -19.20 -1.82 -32.58
CA VAL A 64 -19.93 -0.71 -31.96
C VAL A 64 -20.74 -1.14 -30.73
N GLU A 65 -21.04 -2.42 -30.59
CA GLU A 65 -21.72 -2.99 -29.43
C GLU A 65 -20.70 -3.55 -28.44
N TYR A 66 -19.68 -4.24 -28.95
CA TYR A 66 -18.67 -4.90 -28.14
C TYR A 66 -17.77 -3.92 -27.35
N LEU A 67 -17.26 -2.85 -27.97
CA LEU A 67 -16.34 -1.92 -27.31
C LEU A 67 -16.97 -1.22 -26.09
N PRO A 68 -18.18 -0.65 -26.17
CA PRO A 68 -18.87 -0.10 -25.01
C PRO A 68 -19.12 -1.15 -23.92
N GLN A 69 -19.52 -2.37 -24.28
CA GLN A 69 -19.78 -3.44 -23.31
C GLN A 69 -18.50 -3.87 -22.59
N PHE A 70 -17.39 -4.04 -23.31
CA PHE A 70 -16.09 -4.35 -22.73
C PHE A 70 -15.60 -3.26 -21.76
N LEU A 71 -15.71 -1.99 -22.17
CA LEU A 71 -15.34 -0.86 -21.32
C LEU A 71 -16.26 -0.74 -20.10
N ALA A 72 -17.57 -0.91 -20.27
CA ALA A 72 -18.53 -0.92 -19.17
C ALA A 72 -18.19 -2.02 -18.16
N SER A 73 -18.00 -3.26 -18.61
CA SER A 73 -17.61 -4.39 -17.76
C SER A 73 -16.28 -4.12 -17.02
N THR A 74 -15.30 -3.54 -17.70
CA THR A 74 -14.01 -3.17 -17.09
C THR A 74 -14.18 -2.09 -16.02
N LEU A 75 -14.94 -1.04 -16.33
CA LEU A 75 -15.16 0.10 -15.42
C LEU A 75 -16.08 -0.24 -14.25
N GLU A 76 -17.07 -1.10 -14.44
CA GLU A 76 -17.92 -1.62 -13.36
C GLU A 76 -17.09 -2.46 -12.37
N ASN A 77 -16.21 -3.33 -12.87
CA ASN A 77 -15.28 -4.06 -12.01
C ASN A 77 -14.34 -3.11 -11.25
N TRP A 78 -13.84 -2.07 -11.91
CA TRP A 78 -13.01 -1.07 -11.23
C TRP A 78 -13.80 -0.27 -10.19
N GLN A 79 -15.03 0.12 -10.52
CA GLN A 79 -15.92 0.86 -9.62
C GLN A 79 -16.13 0.07 -8.32
N SER A 80 -16.48 -1.22 -8.41
CA SER A 80 -16.72 -2.06 -7.24
C SER A 80 -15.46 -2.26 -6.40
N GLU A 81 -14.32 -2.49 -7.04
CA GLU A 81 -13.02 -2.64 -6.36
C GLU A 81 -12.60 -1.36 -5.63
N PHE A 82 -12.74 -0.19 -6.26
CA PHE A 82 -12.47 1.09 -5.57
C PHE A 82 -13.42 1.33 -4.41
N LEU A 83 -14.71 1.04 -4.58
CA LEU A 83 -15.68 1.17 -3.51
C LEU A 83 -15.33 0.23 -2.34
N GLN A 84 -14.93 -1.01 -2.62
CA GLN A 84 -14.45 -1.95 -1.62
C GLN A 84 -13.21 -1.43 -0.89
N LEU A 85 -12.20 -0.96 -1.63
CA LEU A 85 -10.96 -0.43 -1.05
C LEU A 85 -11.23 0.80 -0.17
N ILE A 86 -12.07 1.72 -0.65
CA ILE A 86 -12.48 2.91 0.11
C ILE A 86 -13.23 2.49 1.38
N TRP A 87 -14.17 1.57 1.26
CA TRP A 87 -14.94 1.07 2.41
C TRP A 87 -14.03 0.39 3.44
N GLN A 88 -13.11 -0.45 3.00
CA GLN A 88 -12.13 -1.10 3.87
C GLN A 88 -11.21 -0.08 4.55
N ALA A 89 -10.66 0.87 3.79
CA ALA A 89 -9.79 1.91 4.34
C ALA A 89 -10.53 2.82 5.33
N ALA A 90 -11.76 3.24 5.00
CA ALA A 90 -12.60 4.04 5.86
C ALA A 90 -13.01 3.28 7.13
N GLY A 91 -13.40 2.01 7.00
CA GLY A 91 -13.71 1.13 8.13
C GLY A 91 -12.51 0.94 9.06
N LEU A 92 -11.33 0.67 8.50
CA LEU A 92 -10.07 0.58 9.25
C LEU A 92 -9.72 1.90 9.93
N ALA A 93 -9.87 3.04 9.25
CA ALA A 93 -9.62 4.35 9.83
C ALA A 93 -10.59 4.67 10.97
N ALA A 94 -11.88 4.32 10.83
CA ALA A 94 -12.89 4.50 11.88
C ALA A 94 -12.60 3.61 13.10
N LEU A 95 -12.28 2.33 12.88
CA LEU A 95 -11.87 1.41 13.95
C LEU A 95 -10.59 1.87 14.62
N TYR A 96 -9.61 2.37 13.86
CA TYR A 96 -8.39 2.94 14.42
C TYR A 96 -8.69 4.17 15.27
N TYR A 97 -9.54 5.09 14.80
CA TYR A 97 -9.93 6.27 15.56
C TYR A 97 -10.58 5.88 16.89
N TRP A 98 -11.56 4.98 16.86
CA TRP A 98 -12.26 4.50 18.06
C TRP A 98 -11.36 3.66 18.98
N GLY A 99 -10.55 2.76 18.41
CA GLY A 99 -9.60 1.95 19.17
C GLY A 99 -8.53 2.81 19.84
N SER A 100 -8.02 3.83 19.15
CA SER A 100 -7.02 4.75 19.69
C SER A 100 -7.56 5.62 20.82
N SER A 101 -8.83 6.06 20.78
CA SER A 101 -9.43 6.79 21.88
C SER A 101 -9.63 5.90 23.11
N GLN A 102 -10.04 4.64 22.93
CA GLN A 102 -10.14 3.68 24.02
C GLN A 102 -8.78 3.31 24.62
N SER A 103 -7.72 3.18 23.79
CA SER A 103 -6.36 2.92 24.27
C SER A 103 -5.85 4.05 25.16
N LYS A 104 -6.03 5.32 24.73
CA LYS A 104 -5.61 6.49 25.51
C LYS A 104 -6.30 6.57 26.87
N GLU A 105 -7.62 6.39 26.92
CA GLU A 105 -8.36 6.38 28.19
C GLU A 105 -7.89 5.24 29.12
N SER A 106 -7.59 4.07 28.55
CA SER A 106 -7.07 2.93 29.32
C SER A 106 -5.67 3.20 29.87
N ASP A 107 -4.78 3.77 29.07
CA ASP A 107 -3.41 4.11 29.46
C ASP A 107 -3.41 5.17 30.57
N GLU A 108 -4.19 6.25 30.43
CA GLU A 108 -4.34 7.31 31.44
C GLU A 108 -4.84 6.76 32.79
N ARG A 109 -5.81 5.84 32.77
CA ARG A 109 -6.30 5.18 34.00
C ARG A 109 -5.25 4.28 34.64
N MET A 110 -4.40 3.66 33.83
CA MET A 110 -3.36 2.76 34.30
C MET A 110 -2.20 3.55 34.92
N GLU A 111 -1.80 4.67 34.31
CA GLU A 111 -0.86 5.64 34.88
C GLU A 111 -1.37 6.19 36.23
N ALA A 112 -2.62 6.65 36.30
CA ALA A 112 -3.21 7.15 37.54
C ALA A 112 -3.23 6.11 38.67
N LYS A 113 -3.42 4.83 38.34
CA LYS A 113 -3.35 3.73 39.32
C LYS A 113 -1.91 3.45 39.75
N LEU A 114 -0.95 3.53 38.82
CA LEU A 114 0.48 3.38 39.12
C LEU A 114 0.94 4.46 40.09
N ASP A 115 0.58 5.71 39.83
CA ASP A 115 0.93 6.86 40.69
C ASP A 115 0.33 6.73 42.09
N ALA A 116 -0.93 6.28 42.19
CA ALA A 116 -1.58 6.05 43.47
C ALA A 116 -0.84 4.97 44.29
N LEU A 117 -0.34 3.91 43.64
CA LEU A 117 0.44 2.84 44.29
C LEU A 117 1.85 3.31 44.69
N LEU A 118 2.52 4.09 43.84
CA LEU A 118 3.85 4.65 44.15
C LEU A 118 3.78 5.59 45.35
N LYS A 119 2.75 6.45 45.39
CA LYS A 119 2.50 7.36 46.51
C LYS A 119 2.20 6.64 47.82
N ASP A 120 1.41 5.57 47.80
CA ASP A 120 1.12 4.75 48.99
C ASP A 120 2.39 4.09 49.56
N ARG A 121 3.33 3.71 48.68
CA ARG A 121 4.63 3.18 49.09
C ARG A 121 5.68 4.23 49.45
N GLY A 122 5.33 5.52 49.40
CA GLY A 122 6.23 6.62 49.74
C GLY A 122 7.38 6.81 48.73
N ILE A 123 7.22 6.34 47.50
CA ILE A 123 8.18 6.51 46.40
C ILE A 123 7.69 7.67 45.54
N ASP A 124 8.49 8.72 45.40
CA ASP A 124 8.15 9.87 44.54
C ASP A 124 8.40 9.48 43.07
N PRO A 125 7.42 9.59 42.16
CA PRO A 125 7.60 9.26 40.74
C PRO A 125 8.74 10.04 40.06
N GLY A 126 9.16 11.18 40.61
CA GLY A 126 10.33 11.94 40.12
C GLY A 126 11.66 11.19 40.23
N ASP A 127 11.83 10.32 41.23
CA ASP A 127 13.08 9.60 41.51
C ASP A 127 13.35 8.45 40.50
N LEU A 128 12.38 8.08 39.67
CA LEU A 128 12.49 6.98 38.68
C LEU A 128 12.85 7.46 37.26
N SER A 129 12.93 8.77 37.02
CA SER A 129 13.06 9.38 35.68
C SER A 129 14.49 9.79 35.29
N HIS A 130 15.48 9.45 36.12
CA HIS A 130 16.89 9.78 35.90
C HIS A 130 17.69 8.51 35.53
N ASP A 131 17.94 8.31 34.24
CA ASP A 131 19.13 7.65 33.64
C ASP A 131 19.16 7.89 32.12
#